data_AF-A0A540KNF8-F1
#
_entry.id   AF-A0A540KNF8-F1
#
_cell.length_a   1.000
_cell.length_b   1.000
_cell.length_c   1.000
_cell.angle_alpha   90.00
_cell.angle_beta   90.00
_cell.angle_gamma   90.00
#
_symmetry.space_group_name_H-M   'P 1'
#
loop_
_entity.id
_entity.type
_entity.pdbx_description
1 polymer ?
#
loop_
_entity_poly.entity_id
_entity_poly.type
_entity_poly.pdbx_seq_one_letter_code
_entity_poly.pdbx_strand_id
1 'polypeptide(L)'
;MLLVFCICRELAKDFVVAGTASESLYGACEAMFKPDMEPEELFETVSQALLSSVDRDCLSGWGGHVFVVTPTEVQEKILKGRMD
;
A
#
# COMPACT_ATOMS: atom_id res chain seq x y z
N MET A 1 -7.75 -4.52 10.47
CA MET A 1 -8.64 -3.42 10.01
C MET A 1 -8.14 -2.99 8.65
N LEU A 2 -9.02 -2.96 7.63
CA LEU A 2 -8.65 -2.88 6.21
C LEU A 2 -7.90 -1.58 5.90
N LEU A 3 -6.67 -1.69 5.43
CA LEU A 3 -5.77 -0.58 5.16
C LEU A 3 -5.84 -0.29 3.65
N VAL A 4 -6.56 0.76 3.26
CA VAL A 4 -6.82 1.07 1.85
C VAL A 4 -5.70 1.96 1.34
N PHE A 5 -4.81 1.37 0.54
CA PHE A 5 -3.82 2.08 -0.25
C PHE A 5 -4.40 2.32 -1.64
N CYS A 6 -4.77 3.57 -1.96
CA CYS A 6 -5.36 3.90 -3.26
C CYS A 6 -4.45 4.85 -4.02
N ILE A 7 -3.68 4.31 -4.97
CA ILE A 7 -3.06 5.11 -6.03
C ILE A 7 -4.12 5.30 -7.10
N CYS A 8 -5.00 6.29 -6.92
CA CYS A 8 -5.99 6.66 -7.93
C CYS A 8 -5.46 7.87 -8.70
N ARG A 9 -5.05 7.63 -9.95
CA ARG A 9 -4.50 8.65 -10.87
C ARG A 9 -5.45 9.84 -11.11
N GLU A 10 -6.74 9.71 -10.75
CA GLU A 10 -7.75 10.77 -10.88
C GLU A 10 -7.96 11.62 -9.63
N LEU A 11 -7.50 11.20 -8.43
CA LEU A 11 -7.81 11.89 -7.16
C LEU A 11 -6.62 12.55 -6.47
N ALA A 12 -5.40 12.03 -6.64
CA ALA A 12 -4.19 12.64 -6.08
C ALA A 12 -3.03 12.50 -7.07
N LYS A 13 -2.12 13.49 -7.09
CA LYS A 13 -0.94 13.48 -7.97
C LYS A 13 0.06 12.38 -7.61
N ASP A 14 0.04 11.90 -6.36
CA ASP A 14 1.07 11.02 -5.81
C ASP A 14 0.46 9.76 -5.16
N PHE A 15 -0.11 9.85 -3.95
CA PHE A 15 -0.76 8.73 -3.26
C PHE A 15 -1.70 9.22 -2.13
N VAL A 16 -2.62 8.37 -1.68
CA VAL A 16 -3.50 8.64 -0.54
C VAL A 16 -3.46 7.47 0.42
N VAL A 17 -3.34 7.76 1.72
CA VAL A 17 -3.38 6.75 2.79
C VAL A 17 -4.49 7.05 3.78
N ALA A 18 -5.12 5.99 4.29
CA ALA A 18 -6.15 6.05 5.30
C ALA A 18 -6.04 4.85 6.25
N GLY A 19 -6.44 5.05 7.51
CA GLY A 19 -6.40 4.03 8.56
C GLY A 19 -5.62 4.47 9.79
N THR A 20 -5.50 3.57 10.76
CA THR A 20 -4.81 3.82 12.04
C THR A 20 -3.30 3.92 11.88
N ALA A 21 -2.71 3.20 10.92
CA ALA A 21 -1.28 3.28 10.58
C ALA A 21 -0.94 4.39 9.55
N SER A 22 -1.82 5.37 9.34
CA SER A 22 -1.68 6.40 8.30
C SER A 22 -0.38 7.20 8.38
N GLU A 23 0.07 7.59 9.57
CA GLU A 23 1.34 8.30 9.74
C GLU A 23 2.56 7.46 9.31
N SER A 24 2.58 6.18 9.66
CA SER A 24 3.66 5.27 9.29
C SER A 24 3.67 5.01 7.79
N LEU A 25 2.49 4.85 7.19
CA LEU A 25 2.35 4.67 5.73
C LEU A 25 2.77 5.90 4.95
N TYR A 26 2.41 7.11 5.40
CA TYR A 26 2.86 8.33 4.76
C TYR A 26 4.39 8.36 4.70
N GLY A 27 5.08 8.05 5.81
CA GLY A 27 6.54 8.00 5.83
C GLY A 27 7.14 6.93 4.92
N ALA A 28 6.55 5.73 4.90
CA ALA A 28 7.01 4.63 4.06
C ALA A 28 6.81 4.93 2.56
N CYS A 29 5.69 5.55 2.20
CA CYS A 29 5.37 5.88 0.83
C CYS A 29 6.17 7.07 0.33
N GLU A 30 6.39 8.12 1.12
CA GLU A 30 7.33 9.20 0.76
C GLU A 30 8.74 8.67 0.48
N ALA A 31 9.19 7.67 1.24
CA ALA A 31 10.54 7.12 1.09
C ALA A 31 10.71 6.23 -0.15
N MET A 32 9.66 5.53 -0.58
CA MET A 32 9.74 4.51 -1.62
C MET A 32 9.05 4.90 -2.93
N PHE A 33 8.08 5.83 -2.89
CA PHE A 33 7.34 6.29 -4.06
C PHE A 33 8.23 7.08 -5.02
N LYS A 34 7.97 6.91 -6.30
CA LYS A 34 8.62 7.56 -7.43
C LYS A 34 7.58 7.75 -8.53
N PRO A 35 7.65 8.85 -9.28
CA PRO A 35 6.80 9.02 -10.46
C PRO A 35 7.13 7.98 -11.53
N ASP A 36 6.11 7.58 -12.31
CA ASP A 36 6.21 6.70 -13.48
C ASP A 36 6.80 5.29 -13.22
N MET A 37 6.46 4.67 -12.09
CA MET A 37 6.77 3.25 -11.84
C MET A 37 5.97 2.30 -12.73
N GLU A 38 6.61 1.21 -13.13
CA GLU A 38 5.93 0.08 -13.77
C GLU A 38 4.97 -0.61 -12.78
N PRO A 39 3.88 -1.26 -13.25
CA PRO A 39 2.89 -1.91 -12.38
C PRO A 39 3.48 -2.94 -11.41
N GLU A 40 4.52 -3.68 -11.82
CA GLU A 40 5.23 -4.63 -10.96
C GLU A 40 6.07 -3.93 -9.88
N GLU A 41 6.78 -2.85 -10.23
CA GLU A 41 7.56 -2.07 -9.27
C GLU A 41 6.65 -1.35 -8.26
N LEU A 42 5.51 -0.86 -8.74
CA LEU A 42 4.48 -0.27 -7.91
C LEU A 42 3.92 -1.29 -6.92
N PHE A 43 3.65 -2.51 -7.39
CA PHE A 43 3.17 -3.59 -6.55
C PHE A 43 4.16 -3.90 -5.41
N GLU A 44 5.43 -4.07 -5.73
CA GLU A 44 6.47 -4.35 -4.74
C GLU A 44 6.61 -3.20 -3.73
N THR A 45 6.63 -1.97 -4.23
CA THR A 45 6.73 -0.77 -3.39
C THR A 45 5.57 -0.66 -2.40
N VAL A 46 4.34 -0.84 -2.87
CA VAL A 46 3.14 -0.83 -2.01
C VAL A 46 3.17 -1.97 -1.02
N SER A 47 3.61 -3.15 -1.44
CA SER A 47 3.69 -4.33 -0.57
C SER A 47 4.66 -4.12 0.60
N GLN A 48 5.84 -3.56 0.31
CA GLN A 48 6.83 -3.25 1.33
C GLN A 48 6.38 -2.09 2.23
N ALA A 49 5.77 -1.05 1.67
CA ALA A 49 5.22 0.07 2.44
C ALA A 49 4.12 -0.39 3.40
N LEU A 50 3.24 -1.26 2.93
CA LEU A 50 2.19 -1.84 3.74
C LEU A 50 2.79 -2.65 4.89
N LEU A 51 3.55 -3.71 4.60
CA LEU A 51 4.09 -4.61 5.63
C LEU A 51 4.92 -3.88 6.68
N SER A 52 5.79 -2.95 6.27
CA SER A 52 6.63 -2.18 7.19
C SER A 52 5.84 -1.22 8.09
N SER A 53 4.69 -0.72 7.62
CA SER A 53 3.84 0.19 8.39
C SER A 53 2.89 -0.56 9.31
N VAL A 54 2.33 -1.69 8.84
CA VAL A 54 1.40 -2.51 9.63
C VAL A 54 2.11 -3.12 10.83
N ASP A 55 3.37 -3.56 10.66
CA ASP A 55 4.19 -4.11 11.74
C ASP A 55 4.46 -3.12 12.90
N ARG A 56 4.15 -1.83 12.74
CA ARG A 56 4.31 -0.79 13.77
C ARG A 56 3.01 -0.37 14.45
N ASP A 57 1.86 -0.80 13.97
CA ASP A 57 0.55 -0.45 14.51
C ASP A 57 -0.07 -1.66 15.20
N CYS A 58 -0.42 -1.55 16.48
CA CYS A 58 -1.06 -2.64 17.22
C CYS A 58 -2.54 -2.83 16.89
N LEU A 59 -3.15 -1.90 16.13
CA LEU A 59 -4.55 -1.97 15.69
C LEU A 59 -4.71 -2.45 14.24
N SER A 60 -3.61 -2.59 13.51
CA SER A 60 -3.55 -3.08 12.13
C SER A 60 -2.65 -4.32 12.08
N GLY A 61 -2.99 -5.31 11.25
CA GLY A 61 -2.23 -6.57 11.24
C GLY A 61 -2.87 -7.61 10.33
N TRP A 62 -2.35 -8.83 10.40
CA TRP A 62 -2.85 -10.03 9.69
C TRP A 62 -2.64 -9.99 8.17
N GLY A 63 -1.60 -9.27 7.73
CA GLY A 63 -1.29 -9.10 6.32
C GLY A 63 -2.13 -8.02 5.64
N GLY A 64 -2.32 -8.15 4.33
CA GLY A 64 -3.11 -7.19 3.58
C GLY A 64 -3.40 -7.61 2.15
N HIS A 65 -4.41 -6.97 1.58
CA HIS A 65 -4.80 -7.16 0.19
C HIS A 65 -4.32 -5.97 -0.62
N VAL A 66 -3.55 -6.23 -1.68
CA VAL A 66 -3.06 -5.21 -2.59
C VAL A 66 -3.71 -5.43 -3.94
N PHE A 67 -4.39 -4.40 -4.43
CA PHE A 67 -5.06 -4.37 -5.72
C PHE A 67 -4.34 -3.37 -6.62
N VAL A 68 -3.81 -3.85 -7.74
CA VAL A 68 -3.23 -3.01 -8.79
C VAL A 68 -4.21 -2.96 -9.94
N VAL A 69 -4.74 -1.77 -10.19
CA VAL A 69 -5.72 -1.53 -11.26
C VAL A 69 -4.98 -0.91 -12.44
N THR A 70 -4.89 -1.65 -13.53
CA THR A 70 -4.46 -1.14 -14.83
C THR A 70 -5.67 -0.91 -15.73
N PRO A 71 -5.57 -0.13 -16.83
CA PRO A 71 -6.69 0.08 -17.74
C PRO A 71 -7.26 -1.20 -18.36
N THR A 72 -6.45 -2.26 -18.41
CA THR A 72 -6.78 -3.56 -19.01
C THR A 72 -7.24 -4.60 -18.01
N GLU A 73 -6.68 -4.61 -16.80
CA GLU A 73 -6.93 -5.66 -15.81
C GLU A 73 -6.70 -5.20 -14.37
N VAL A 74 -7.30 -5.94 -13.43
CA VAL A 74 -7.09 -5.77 -11.98
C VAL A 74 -6.33 -6.98 -11.47
N GLN A 75 -5.16 -6.74 -10.89
CA GLN A 75 -4.36 -7.78 -10.24
C GLN A 75 -4.54 -7.68 -8.72
N GLU A 76 -4.97 -8.77 -8.10
CA GLU A 76 -5.03 -8.91 -6.64
C GLU A 76 -3.88 -9.80 -6.16
N LYS A 77 -3.19 -9.35 -5.10
CA LYS A 77 -2.28 -10.22 -4.34
C LYS A 77 -2.54 -10.05 -2.85
N ILE A 78 -2.59 -11.20 -2.18
CA ILE A 78 -2.76 -11.31 -0.74
C ILE A 78 -1.38 -11.44 -0.11
N LEU A 79 -1.00 -10.43 0.68
CA LEU A 79 0.25 -10.42 1.43
C LEU A 79 0.02 -11.07 2.78
N LYS A 80 0.82 -12.09 3.08
CA LYS A 80 0.88 -12.68 4.42
C LYS A 80 1.83 -11.84 5.27
N GLY A 81 1.30 -11.11 6.22
CA GLY A 81 2.05 -10.36 7.22
C GLY A 81 2.21 -11.14 8.52
N ARG A 82 2.74 -10.48 9.55
CA ARG A 82 2.77 -11.03 10.91
C ARG A 82 1.33 -11.24 11.42
N MET A 83 1.12 -12.36 12.10
CA MET A 83 -0.15 -12.79 12.70
C MET A 83 0.00 -12.78 14.23
N ASP A 84 0.31 -11.62 14.77
CA ASP A 84 0.25 -11.32 16.20
C ASP A 84 -1.17 -11.01 16.70
#